data_AF-A0A352QT55-F1
#
_entry.id   AF-A0A352QT55-F1
#
_cell.length_a   1.000
_cell.length_b   1.000
_cell.length_c   1.000
_cell.angle_alpha   90.00
_cell.angle_beta   90.00
_cell.angle_gamma   90.00
#
_symmetry.space_group_name_H-M   'P 1'
#
loop_
_entity.id
_entity.type
_entity.pdbx_description
1 polymer ?
#
loop_
_entity_poly.entity_id
_entity_poly.type
_entity_poly.pdbx_seq_one_letter_code
_entity_poly.pdbx_strand_id
1 'polypeptide(L)'
;KQAIDDDANQTGQMLATLWGRPQATFAGKVEVNGELATVVREVDAGLETLEVQLPAVITTDLRLNEPRFIKLPDIMKAKSKPLETIAFADLGVEAGDHLKTSHYAPPAKRSKGVMVKDVAELVSALKAKGLV
;
A
#
# COMPACT_ATOMS: atom_id res chain seq x y z
N LYS A 1 1.43 -1.59 2.17
CA LYS A 1 1.24 -0.13 2.40
C LYS A 1 -0.24 0.28 2.45
N GLN A 2 -1.05 -0.11 1.47
CA GLN A 2 -2.47 0.21 1.37
C GLN A 2 -3.21 -0.96 0.74
N ALA A 3 -4.51 -1.04 0.96
CA ALA A 3 -5.39 -1.93 0.20
C ALA A 3 -5.85 -1.19 -1.07
N ILE A 4 -6.07 -1.92 -2.16
CA ILE A 4 -6.37 -1.33 -3.50
C ILE A 4 -7.85 -0.98 -3.68
N ASP A 5 -8.69 -1.40 -2.75
CA ASP A 5 -10.12 -1.17 -2.71
C ASP A 5 -10.47 0.12 -1.98
N ASP A 6 -9.82 0.40 -0.85
CA ASP A 6 -10.01 1.63 -0.08
C ASP A 6 -8.97 2.73 -0.35
N ASP A 7 -7.78 2.37 -0.86
CA ASP A 7 -6.61 3.24 -1.04
C ASP A 7 -6.25 4.10 0.19
N ALA A 8 -6.60 3.62 1.39
CA ALA A 8 -6.60 4.46 2.60
C ALA A 8 -5.20 4.69 3.18
N ASN A 9 -4.30 3.70 3.06
CA ASN A 9 -2.94 3.74 3.62
C ASN A 9 -2.92 4.12 5.13
N GLN A 10 -3.76 3.48 5.95
CA GLN A 10 -3.97 3.88 7.35
C GLN A 10 -3.71 2.76 8.35
N THR A 11 -4.11 1.53 8.04
CA THR A 11 -4.15 0.40 8.99
C THR A 11 -2.80 0.15 9.68
N GLY A 12 -1.69 0.18 8.94
CA GLY A 12 -0.37 -0.08 9.51
C GLY A 12 0.08 1.00 10.50
N GLN A 13 -0.10 2.27 10.14
CA GLN A 13 0.23 3.40 11.00
C GLN A 13 -0.64 3.43 12.26
N MET A 14 -1.95 3.20 12.10
CA MET A 14 -2.89 3.15 13.23
C MET A 14 -2.53 2.01 14.18
N LEU A 15 -2.22 0.82 13.66
CA LEU A 15 -1.80 -0.32 14.47
C LEU A 15 -0.54 0.00 15.27
N ALA A 16 0.46 0.63 14.66
CA ALA A 16 1.70 1.00 15.35
C ALA A 16 1.43 1.95 16.54
N THR A 17 0.60 2.97 16.33
CA THR A 17 0.22 3.92 17.36
C THR A 17 -0.60 3.26 18.47
N LEU A 18 -1.62 2.46 18.13
CA LEU A 18 -2.46 1.75 19.11
C LEU A 18 -1.65 0.74 19.93
N TRP A 19 -0.65 0.10 19.32
CA TRP A 19 0.25 -0.84 19.99
C TRP A 19 1.39 -0.13 20.78
N GLY A 20 1.61 1.16 20.55
CA GLY A 20 2.72 1.90 21.16
C GLY A 20 4.09 1.42 20.68
N ARG A 21 4.20 1.02 19.40
CA ARG A 21 5.43 0.48 18.81
C ARG A 21 5.95 1.37 17.67
N PRO A 22 7.26 1.35 17.40
CA PRO A 22 7.82 2.06 16.25
C PRO A 22 7.24 1.51 14.94
N GLN A 23 7.24 2.37 13.91
CA GLN A 23 6.78 2.02 12.57
C GLN A 23 7.84 2.31 11.51
N ALA A 24 7.82 1.52 10.44
CA ALA A 24 8.55 1.80 9.20
C ALA A 24 7.62 1.55 8.00
N THR A 25 7.07 2.62 7.43
CA THR A 25 6.14 2.53 6.29
C THR A 25 6.87 2.54 4.95
N PHE A 26 6.22 2.12 3.86
CA PHE A 26 6.83 2.14 2.51
C PHE A 26 8.19 1.43 2.40
N ALA A 27 8.38 0.34 3.14
CA ALA A 27 9.65 -0.39 3.16
C ALA A 27 9.94 -0.99 1.78
N GLY A 28 11.05 -0.59 1.16
CA GLY A 28 11.64 -1.16 -0.05
C GLY A 28 12.82 -2.10 0.23
N LYS A 29 13.38 -2.08 1.45
CA LYS A 29 14.32 -3.08 1.94
C LYS A 29 14.21 -3.21 3.45
N VAL A 30 14.33 -4.43 3.98
CA VAL A 30 14.33 -4.71 5.42
C VAL A 30 15.46 -5.68 5.74
N GLU A 31 16.33 -5.30 6.67
CA GLU A 31 17.36 -6.17 7.25
C GLU A 31 17.16 -6.25 8.76
N VAL A 32 17.03 -7.47 9.29
CA VAL A 32 16.79 -7.70 10.73
C VAL A 32 18.07 -8.21 11.37
N ASN A 33 18.53 -7.50 12.40
CA ASN A 33 19.75 -7.79 13.16
C ASN A 33 19.41 -7.82 14.65
N GLY A 34 19.05 -9.00 15.16
CA GLY A 34 18.66 -9.18 16.55
C GLY A 34 17.40 -8.38 16.90
N GLU A 35 17.55 -7.38 17.78
CA GLU A 35 16.46 -6.53 18.26
C GLU A 35 16.24 -5.27 17.40
N LEU A 36 17.02 -5.10 16.33
CA LEU A 36 16.92 -3.95 15.42
C LEU A 36 16.53 -4.41 14.02
N ALA A 37 15.74 -3.58 13.35
CA ALA A 37 15.51 -3.69 11.92
C ALA A 37 15.96 -2.40 11.22
N THR A 38 16.87 -2.53 10.26
CA THR A 38 17.27 -1.45 9.35
C THR A 38 16.34 -1.49 8.14
N VAL A 39 15.59 -0.41 7.92
CA VAL A 39 14.58 -0.32 6.87
C VAL A 39 14.90 0.83 5.93
N VAL A 40 14.98 0.53 4.63
CA VAL A 40 15.06 1.54 3.58
C VAL A 40 13.66 1.77 3.05
N ARG A 41 13.18 3.00 3.12
CA ARG A 41 11.83 3.42 2.74
C ARG A 41 11.85 4.29 1.50
N GLU A 42 10.80 4.15 0.71
CA GLU A 42 10.50 5.04 -0.41
C GLU A 42 9.84 6.31 0.12
N VAL A 43 10.41 7.48 -0.22
CA VAL A 43 9.85 8.80 0.05
C VAL A 43 9.84 9.61 -1.25
N ASP A 44 9.10 10.72 -1.29
CA ASP A 44 8.93 11.50 -2.53
C ASP A 44 10.26 11.96 -3.15
N ALA A 45 11.26 12.25 -2.32
CA ALA A 45 12.57 12.72 -2.74
C ALA A 45 13.61 11.60 -2.98
N GLY A 46 13.23 10.32 -2.84
CA GLY A 46 14.12 9.18 -3.02
C GLY A 46 14.00 8.15 -1.90
N LEU A 47 15.14 7.82 -1.27
CA LEU A 47 15.21 6.77 -0.25
C LEU A 47 15.60 7.35 1.11
N GLU A 48 14.97 6.85 2.15
CA GLU A 48 15.31 7.14 3.55
C GLU A 48 15.63 5.84 4.28
N THR A 49 16.77 5.81 5.00
CA THR A 49 17.13 4.66 5.85
C THR A 49 16.91 5.02 7.31
N LEU A 50 16.23 4.15 8.05
CA LEU A 50 16.07 4.24 9.50
C LEU A 50 16.28 2.88 10.16
N GLU A 51 16.51 2.95 11.47
CA GLU A 51 16.53 1.79 12.34
C GLU A 51 15.35 1.85 13.30
N VAL A 52 14.66 0.72 13.48
CA VAL A 52 13.58 0.57 14.46
C VAL A 52 13.90 -0.57 15.41
N GLN A 53 13.64 -0.35 16.70
CA GLN A 53 13.68 -1.41 17.71
C GLN A 53 12.48 -2.34 17.52
N LEU A 54 12.74 -3.65 17.57
CA LEU A 54 11.71 -4.68 17.53
C LEU A 54 11.14 -4.89 18.95
N PRO A 55 9.82 -5.15 19.07
CA PRO A 55 8.86 -5.30 17.98
C PRO A 55 8.42 -3.97 17.35
N ALA A 56 8.23 -3.98 16.03
CA ALA A 56 7.85 -2.83 15.21
C ALA A 56 6.77 -3.21 14.19
N VAL A 57 6.05 -2.21 13.67
CA VAL A 57 5.11 -2.38 12.55
C VAL A 57 5.74 -1.92 11.25
N ILE A 58 5.92 -2.83 10.30
CA ILE A 58 6.52 -2.52 9.00
C ILE A 58 5.47 -2.69 7.90
N THR A 59 5.22 -1.64 7.12
CA THR A 59 4.38 -1.76 5.92
C THR A 59 5.25 -1.78 4.68
N THR A 60 5.00 -2.72 3.78
CA THR A 60 5.85 -2.95 2.60
C THR A 60 5.38 -2.13 1.40
N ASP A 61 6.33 -1.63 0.62
CA ASP A 61 6.11 -1.11 -0.73
C ASP A 61 6.24 -2.23 -1.78
N LEU A 62 5.73 -1.99 -2.99
CA LEU A 62 5.84 -2.93 -4.11
C LEU A 62 7.30 -3.21 -4.51
N ARG A 63 8.22 -2.29 -4.22
CA ARG A 63 9.66 -2.45 -4.51
C ARG A 63 10.39 -3.39 -3.57
N LEU A 64 9.76 -3.84 -2.47
CA LEU A 64 10.44 -4.66 -1.46
C LEU A 64 10.97 -5.98 -2.03
N ASN A 65 10.15 -6.68 -2.81
CA ASN A 65 10.49 -7.96 -3.40
C ASN A 65 9.54 -8.32 -4.55
N GLU A 66 9.87 -9.38 -5.27
CA GLU A 66 8.97 -10.03 -6.22
C GLU A 66 8.29 -11.24 -5.54
N PRO A 67 6.95 -11.23 -5.35
CA PRO A 67 6.26 -12.38 -4.79
C PRO A 67 6.43 -13.62 -5.65
N ARG A 68 6.86 -14.73 -5.04
CA ARG A 68 7.05 -16.00 -5.75
C ARG A 68 5.71 -16.58 -6.23
N PHE A 69 5.75 -17.28 -7.36
CA PHE A 69 4.63 -18.13 -7.77
C PHE A 69 4.46 -19.32 -6.84
N ILE A 70 3.21 -19.65 -6.56
CA ILE A 70 2.83 -20.76 -5.67
C ILE A 70 2.83 -22.07 -6.47
N LYS A 71 3.47 -23.11 -5.93
CA LYS A 71 3.50 -24.45 -6.54
C LYS A 71 2.28 -25.25 -6.09
N LEU A 72 1.73 -26.12 -6.96
CA LEU A 72 0.59 -26.98 -6.62
C LEU A 72 0.75 -27.76 -5.29
N PRO A 73 1.92 -28.36 -4.98
CA PRO A 73 2.10 -29.04 -3.69
C PRO A 73 1.97 -28.10 -2.47
N ASP A 74 2.39 -26.83 -2.59
CA ASP A 74 2.27 -25.85 -1.52
C ASP A 74 0.79 -25.48 -1.28
N ILE A 75 -0.03 -25.42 -2.34
CA ILE A 75 -1.48 -25.19 -2.24
C ILE A 75 -2.14 -26.33 -1.48
N MET A 76 -1.81 -27.58 -1.83
CA MET A 76 -2.36 -28.75 -1.15
C MET A 76 -1.98 -28.78 0.33
N LYS A 77 -0.70 -28.48 0.66
CA LYS A 77 -0.24 -28.37 2.05
C LYS A 77 -0.94 -27.23 2.80
N ALA A 78 -1.13 -26.08 2.16
CA ALA A 78 -1.81 -24.94 2.77
C ALA A 78 -3.27 -25.28 3.12
N LYS A 79 -3.98 -26.01 2.26
CA LYS A 79 -5.36 -26.45 2.52
C LYS A 79 -5.48 -27.36 3.74
N SER A 80 -4.44 -28.15 4.05
CA SER A 80 -4.43 -29.03 5.22
C SER A 80 -4.01 -28.34 6.52
N LYS A 81 -3.50 -27.10 6.47
CA LYS A 81 -3.14 -26.36 7.69
C LYS A 81 -4.42 -25.95 8.42
N PRO A 82 -4.49 -26.11 9.75
CA PRO A 82 -5.59 -25.58 10.54
C PRO A 82 -5.74 -24.07 10.30
N LEU A 83 -6.96 -23.65 9.96
CA LEU A 83 -7.33 -22.24 9.89
C LEU A 83 -8.15 -21.93 11.13
N GLU A 84 -7.52 -21.24 12.07
CA GLU A 84 -8.20 -20.77 13.28
C GLU A 84 -9.17 -19.65 12.91
N THR A 85 -10.42 -19.78 13.36
CA THR A 85 -11.43 -18.74 13.20
C THR A 85 -11.79 -18.23 14.59
N ILE A 86 -11.46 -16.98 14.86
CA ILE A 86 -11.77 -16.31 16.12
C ILE A 86 -12.99 -15.42 15.87
N ALA A 87 -14.02 -15.51 16.71
CA ALA A 87 -15.17 -14.63 16.58
C ALA A 87 -14.76 -13.21 17.00
N PHE A 88 -15.25 -12.20 16.27
CA PHE A 88 -14.91 -10.80 16.57
C PHE A 88 -15.24 -10.43 18.03
N ALA A 89 -16.34 -10.95 18.57
CA ALA A 89 -16.76 -10.71 19.95
C ALA A 89 -15.73 -11.18 21.00
N ASP A 90 -14.88 -12.15 20.65
CA ASP A 90 -13.86 -12.69 21.56
C ASP A 90 -12.62 -11.78 21.66
N LEU A 91 -12.47 -10.81 20.75
CA LEU A 91 -11.32 -9.90 20.70
C LEU A 91 -11.42 -8.73 21.69
N GLY A 92 -12.57 -8.56 22.35
CA GLY A 92 -12.76 -7.50 23.35
C GLY A 92 -12.66 -6.07 22.81
N VAL A 93 -12.85 -5.89 21.50
CA VAL A 93 -12.86 -4.59 20.82
C VAL A 93 -14.28 -4.19 20.44
N GLU A 94 -14.60 -2.91 20.59
CA GLU A 94 -15.89 -2.39 20.15
C GLU A 94 -15.99 -2.42 18.62
N ALA A 95 -17.09 -2.98 18.12
CA ALA A 95 -17.44 -2.88 16.70
C ALA A 95 -18.11 -1.53 16.44
N GLY A 96 -17.75 -0.85 15.35
CA GLY A 96 -18.46 0.33 14.93
C GLY A 96 -17.84 1.01 13.71
N ASP A 97 -18.68 1.37 12.75
CA ASP A 97 -18.29 2.28 11.69
C ASP A 97 -18.26 3.71 12.23
N HIS A 98 -17.06 4.26 12.39
CA HIS A 98 -16.89 5.67 12.78
C HIS A 98 -17.07 6.63 11.61
N LEU A 99 -17.13 6.11 10.39
CA LEU A 99 -17.31 6.85 9.15
C LEU A 99 -18.48 6.26 8.37
N LYS A 100 -19.31 7.12 7.80
CA LYS A 100 -20.42 6.72 6.93
C LYS A 100 -20.20 7.27 5.53
N THR A 101 -20.07 6.38 4.55
CA THR A 101 -20.05 6.76 3.14
C THR A 101 -21.42 7.33 2.75
N SER A 102 -21.46 8.60 2.37
CA SER A 102 -22.70 9.29 1.98
C SER A 102 -23.04 9.12 0.51
N HIS A 103 -22.03 9.04 -0.35
CA HIS A 103 -22.20 8.95 -1.80
C HIS A 103 -20.95 8.37 -2.48
N TYR A 104 -21.15 7.66 -3.58
CA TYR A 104 -20.11 7.30 -4.54
C TYR A 104 -20.70 7.37 -5.96
N ALA A 105 -19.87 7.76 -6.91
CA ALA A 105 -20.22 7.77 -8.33
C ALA A 105 -18.99 7.40 -9.16
N PRO A 106 -19.17 6.78 -10.34
CA PRO A 106 -18.09 6.59 -11.29
C PRO A 106 -17.43 7.94 -11.66
N PRO A 107 -16.11 7.97 -11.92
CA PRO A 107 -15.44 9.19 -12.38
C PRO A 107 -15.97 9.63 -13.75
N ALA A 108 -15.76 10.90 -14.08
CA ALA A 108 -16.13 11.44 -15.38
C ALA A 108 -15.44 10.66 -16.51
N LYS A 109 -16.21 10.27 -17.54
CA LYS A 109 -15.65 9.61 -18.73
C LYS A 109 -14.69 10.57 -19.44
N ARG A 110 -13.47 10.09 -19.74
CA ARG A 110 -12.48 10.85 -20.51
C ARG A 110 -13.05 11.23 -21.89
N SER A 111 -12.87 12.48 -22.30
CA SER A 111 -13.24 12.93 -23.64
C SER A 111 -12.37 12.27 -24.71
N LYS A 112 -12.88 12.17 -25.95
CA LYS A 112 -12.08 11.67 -27.09
C LYS A 112 -10.81 12.51 -27.26
N GLY A 113 -9.70 11.83 -27.50
CA GLY A 113 -8.44 12.47 -27.89
C GLY A 113 -8.47 12.97 -29.33
N VAL A 114 -7.48 13.77 -29.70
CA VAL A 114 -7.25 14.24 -31.07
C VAL A 114 -5.93 13.63 -31.54
N MET A 115 -5.94 13.00 -32.71
CA MET A 115 -4.73 12.55 -33.39
C MET A 115 -4.19 13.70 -34.24
N VAL A 116 -2.93 14.06 -34.02
CA VAL A 116 -2.21 15.08 -34.81
C VAL A 116 -1.27 14.41 -35.80
N LYS A 117 -0.95 15.09 -36.89
CA LYS A 117 -0.16 14.54 -38.00
C LYS A 117 1.34 14.55 -37.73
N ASP A 118 1.81 15.52 -36.95
CA ASP A 118 3.22 15.72 -36.67
C ASP A 118 3.46 16.42 -35.32
N VAL A 119 4.75 16.62 -35.00
CA VAL A 119 5.21 17.24 -33.77
C VAL A 119 4.86 18.74 -33.72
N ALA A 120 4.85 19.44 -34.84
CA ALA A 120 4.56 20.87 -34.87
C ALA A 120 3.09 21.15 -34.54
N GLU A 121 2.19 20.32 -35.07
CA GLU A 121 0.76 20.34 -34.75
C GLU A 121 0.52 19.96 -33.28
N LEU A 122 1.26 18.98 -32.74
CA LEU A 122 1.21 18.64 -31.32
C LEU A 122 1.57 19.84 -30.43
N VAL A 123 2.72 20.46 -30.67
CA VAL A 123 3.20 21.61 -29.87
C VAL A 123 2.21 22.78 -29.97
N SER A 124 1.68 23.04 -31.16
CA SER A 124 0.67 24.09 -31.37
C SER A 124 -0.62 23.80 -30.58
N ALA A 125 -1.10 22.55 -30.60
CA ALA A 125 -2.28 22.13 -29.84
C ALA A 125 -2.08 22.19 -28.32
N LEU A 126 -0.86 21.91 -27.84
CA LEU A 126 -0.51 22.02 -26.41
C LEU A 126 -0.42 23.47 -25.96
N LYS A 127 0.23 24.35 -26.75
CA LYS A 127 0.29 25.80 -26.50
C LYS A 127 -1.10 26.42 -26.46
N ALA A 128 -1.98 26.05 -27.40
CA ALA A 128 -3.37 26.51 -27.43
C ALA A 128 -4.16 26.11 -26.16
N LYS A 129 -3.73 25.05 -25.47
CA LYS A 129 -4.31 24.58 -24.20
C LYS A 129 -3.57 25.08 -22.95
N GLY A 130 -2.50 25.86 -23.10
CA GLY A 130 -1.69 26.37 -22.00
C GLY A 130 -0.96 25.28 -21.20
N LEU A 131 -0.70 24.12 -21.81
CA LEU A 131 -0.01 23.00 -21.18
C LEU A 131 1.51 23.05 -21.37
N VAL A 132 1.97 23.88 -22.32
CA VAL A 132 3.36 24.18 -22.66
C VAL A 132 3.43 25.62 -23.15
#